data_AF-A0A846X8S7-F1
#
_entry.id   AF-A0A846X8S7-F1
#
_cell.length_a   1.000
_cell.length_b   1.000
_cell.length_c   1.000
_cell.angle_alpha   90.00
_cell.angle_beta   90.00
_cell.angle_gamma   90.00
#
_symmetry.space_group_name_H-M   'P 1'
#
loop_
_entity.id
_entity.type
_entity.pdbx_description
1 polymer ?
#
loop_
_entity_poly.entity_id
_entity_poly.type
_entity_poly.pdbx_seq_one_letter_code
_entity_poly.pdbx_strand_id
1 'polypeptide(L)'
;MSEFELPDVNVLVALLSTNHAYHDLAGDWFASTARFATTPITEAGLVRMAMNPAVMGTEVTAPQAIASLGSLRADTRAEFIPDDSSLAEAAIDLVGLAGHKQVTDLHLVNLVARHSGVLVTLDRKIRPVLAPEDQRLVHVLI
;
A
#
# COMPACT_ATOMS: atom_id res chain seq x y z
N MET A 1 19.04 -3.11 2.46
CA MET A 1 18.01 -3.68 1.56
C MET A 1 16.76 -3.86 2.41
N SER A 2 15.58 -3.50 1.92
CA SER A 2 14.33 -3.72 2.65
C SER A 2 13.97 -5.20 2.68
N GLU A 3 13.28 -5.64 3.73
CA GLU A 3 12.89 -7.05 3.88
C GLU A 3 11.68 -7.41 3.00
N PHE A 4 10.83 -6.43 2.72
CA PHE A 4 9.65 -6.53 1.87
C PHE A 4 9.21 -5.15 1.35
N GLU A 5 8.32 -5.17 0.36
CA GLU A 5 7.58 -4.00 -0.11
C GLU A 5 6.10 -4.08 0.29
N LEU A 6 5.57 -3.02 0.89
CA LEU A 6 4.16 -2.91 1.25
C LEU A 6 3.44 -2.05 0.22
N PRO A 7 2.69 -2.61 -0.73
CA PRO A 7 1.84 -1.82 -1.61
C PRO A 7 0.72 -1.11 -0.85
N ASP A 8 0.59 0.18 -1.11
CA ASP A 8 -0.56 0.99 -0.76
C ASP A 8 -1.82 0.50 -1.50
N VAL A 9 -3.00 0.85 -0.99
CA VAL A 9 -4.31 0.53 -1.58
C VAL A 9 -4.39 0.98 -3.03
N ASN A 10 -3.80 2.13 -3.38
CA ASN A 10 -3.81 2.62 -4.76
C ASN A 10 -3.05 1.69 -5.73
N VAL A 11 -1.95 1.06 -5.29
CA VAL A 11 -1.18 0.09 -6.08
C VAL A 11 -1.98 -1.21 -6.22
N LEU A 12 -2.56 -1.70 -5.12
CA LEU A 12 -3.37 -2.92 -5.13
C LEU A 12 -4.61 -2.78 -6.03
N VAL A 13 -5.28 -1.62 -6.01
CA VAL A 13 -6.41 -1.32 -6.90
C VAL A 13 -5.95 -1.26 -8.36
N ALA A 14 -4.83 -0.61 -8.64
CA ALA A 14 -4.26 -0.56 -9.99
C ALA A 14 -3.92 -1.97 -10.51
N LEU A 15 -3.41 -2.83 -9.64
CA LEU A 15 -3.10 -4.23 -9.97
C LEU A 15 -4.35 -5.04 -10.31
N LEU A 16 -5.47 -4.84 -9.59
CA LEU A 16 -6.72 -5.57 -9.83
C LEU A 16 -7.53 -5.03 -11.02
N SER A 17 -7.45 -3.74 -11.33
CA SER A 17 -8.26 -3.10 -12.36
C SER A 17 -7.48 -2.93 -13.66
N THR A 18 -7.77 -3.77 -14.65
CA THR A 18 -7.13 -3.70 -15.99
C THR A 18 -7.42 -2.41 -16.75
N ASN A 19 -8.49 -1.70 -16.37
CA ASN A 19 -8.85 -0.39 -16.95
C ASN A 19 -8.19 0.78 -16.21
N HIS A 20 -7.41 0.53 -15.16
CA HIS A 20 -6.74 1.58 -14.41
C HIS A 20 -5.55 2.14 -15.20
N ALA A 21 -5.41 3.47 -15.21
CA ALA A 21 -4.34 4.15 -15.97
C ALA A 21 -2.92 3.72 -15.55
N TYR A 22 -2.77 3.21 -14.33
CA TYR A 22 -1.51 2.72 -13.78
C TYR A 22 -1.44 1.18 -13.67
N HIS A 23 -2.30 0.46 -14.39
CA HIS A 23 -2.33 -1.01 -14.35
C HIS A 23 -0.97 -1.61 -14.72
N ASP A 24 -0.38 -1.14 -15.82
CA ASP A 24 0.91 -1.64 -16.31
C ASP A 24 2.04 -1.38 -15.30
N LEU A 25 2.09 -0.18 -14.70
CA LEU A 25 3.08 0.16 -13.67
C LEU A 25 2.95 -0.72 -12.41
N ALA A 26 1.72 -0.98 -11.97
CA ALA A 26 1.47 -1.89 -10.85
C ALA A 26 1.82 -3.33 -11.21
N GLY A 27 1.57 -3.76 -12.45
CA GLY A 27 1.94 -5.05 -12.99
C GLY A 27 3.46 -5.26 -13.05
N ASP A 28 4.20 -4.27 -13.56
CA ASP A 28 5.67 -4.29 -13.64
C ASP A 28 6.30 -4.34 -12.24
N TRP A 29 5.77 -3.56 -11.30
CA TRP A 29 6.15 -3.66 -9.89
C TRP A 29 5.87 -5.07 -9.35
N PHE A 30 4.65 -5.58 -9.54
CA PHE A 30 4.28 -6.90 -9.03
C PHE A 30 5.09 -8.03 -9.66
N ALA A 31 5.54 -7.89 -10.92
CA ALA A 31 6.39 -8.88 -11.59
C ALA A 31 7.86 -8.83 -11.09
N SER A 32 8.33 -7.65 -10.70
CA SER A 32 9.73 -7.43 -10.27
C SER A 32 9.95 -7.61 -8.76
N THR A 33 8.92 -7.43 -7.94
CA THR A 33 9.05 -7.52 -6.48
C THR A 33 9.38 -8.94 -6.04
N ALA A 34 10.41 -9.07 -5.20
CA ALA A 34 10.85 -10.36 -4.68
C ALA A 34 9.99 -10.83 -3.49
N ARG A 35 9.55 -9.89 -2.65
CA ARG A 35 8.71 -10.11 -1.48
C ARG A 35 7.83 -8.89 -1.28
N PHE A 36 6.53 -9.11 -1.09
CA PHE A 36 5.60 -8.04 -0.76
C PHE A 36 4.76 -8.43 0.45
N ALA A 37 4.20 -7.42 1.12
CA ALA A 37 3.37 -7.62 2.29
C ALA A 37 1.93 -7.14 2.04
N THR A 38 1.02 -7.66 2.84
CA THR A 38 -0.26 -7.02 3.14
C THR A 38 -0.37 -6.76 4.64
N THR A 39 -1.23 -5.84 5.04
CA THR A 39 -1.50 -5.51 6.44
C THR A 39 -3.00 -5.19 6.58
N PRO A 40 -3.62 -5.27 7.77
CA PRO A 40 -5.06 -5.04 7.92
C PRO A 40 -5.59 -3.79 7.21
N ILE A 41 -4.83 -2.68 7.25
CA ILE A 41 -5.26 -1.43 6.63
C ILE A 41 -5.26 -1.46 5.09
N THR A 42 -4.28 -2.14 4.46
CA THR A 42 -4.22 -2.26 2.99
C THR A 42 -5.22 -3.30 2.49
N GLU A 43 -5.45 -4.38 3.25
CA GLU A 43 -6.46 -5.39 2.94
C GLU A 43 -7.88 -4.85 3.03
N ALA A 44 -8.22 -4.17 4.13
CA ALA A 44 -9.53 -3.54 4.29
C ALA A 44 -9.75 -2.44 3.23
N GLY A 45 -8.69 -1.66 2.94
CA GLY A 45 -8.71 -0.68 1.87
C GLY A 45 -8.95 -1.28 0.50
N LEU A 46 -8.25 -2.37 0.17
CA LEU A 46 -8.42 -3.10 -1.08
C LEU A 46 -9.84 -3.62 -1.24
N VAL A 47 -10.38 -4.34 -0.26
CA VAL A 47 -11.73 -4.90 -0.32
C VAL A 47 -12.77 -3.80 -0.50
N ARG A 48 -12.66 -2.70 0.27
CA ARG A 48 -13.55 -1.54 0.16
C ARG A 48 -13.50 -0.90 -1.23
N MET A 49 -12.31 -0.75 -1.80
CA MET A 49 -12.13 -0.08 -3.10
C MET A 49 -12.50 -0.99 -4.27
N ALA A 50 -12.22 -2.29 -4.18
CA ALA A 50 -12.63 -3.28 -5.16
C ALA A 50 -14.16 -3.31 -5.29
N MET A 51 -14.89 -3.20 -4.17
CA MET A 51 -16.35 -3.17 -4.18
C MET A 51 -16.95 -1.83 -4.65
N ASN A 52 -16.14 -0.83 -5.00
CA ASN A 52 -16.61 0.47 -5.45
C ASN A 52 -16.67 0.53 -7.00
N PRO A 53 -17.86 0.57 -7.63
CA PRO A 53 -17.98 0.59 -9.08
C PRO A 53 -17.38 1.84 -9.73
N ALA A 54 -17.34 2.98 -9.03
CA ALA A 54 -16.71 4.19 -9.53
C ALA A 54 -15.18 4.06 -9.63
N VAL A 55 -14.59 3.11 -8.89
CA VAL A 55 -13.15 2.81 -8.89
C VAL A 55 -12.83 1.71 -9.89
N MET A 56 -13.62 0.62 -9.88
CA MET A 56 -13.37 -0.55 -10.73
C MET A 56 -13.95 -0.44 -12.14
N GLY A 57 -14.86 0.50 -12.39
CA GLY A 57 -15.61 0.62 -13.65
C GLY A 57 -16.65 -0.49 -13.86
N THR A 58 -16.79 -1.41 -12.92
CA THR A 58 -17.75 -2.51 -12.91
C THR A 58 -18.13 -2.86 -11.47
N GLU A 59 -19.26 -3.53 -11.29
CA GLU A 59 -19.61 -4.11 -9.99
C GLU A 59 -18.69 -5.30 -9.65
N VAL A 60 -18.17 -5.29 -8.43
CA VAL A 60 -17.44 -6.41 -7.83
C VAL A 60 -18.13 -6.76 -6.52
N THR A 61 -18.56 -8.00 -6.39
CA THR A 61 -19.24 -8.49 -5.19
C THR A 61 -18.25 -8.71 -4.04
N ALA A 62 -18.75 -8.71 -2.80
CA ALA A 62 -17.91 -8.99 -1.64
C ALA A 62 -17.16 -10.35 -1.74
N PRO A 63 -17.78 -11.48 -2.16
CA PRO A 63 -17.04 -12.72 -2.36
C PRO A 63 -15.91 -12.61 -3.39
N GLN A 64 -16.10 -11.86 -4.48
CA GLN A 64 -15.06 -11.65 -5.49
C GLN A 64 -13.89 -10.80 -4.96
N ALA A 65 -14.20 -9.74 -4.20
CA ALA A 65 -13.18 -8.91 -3.56
C ALA A 65 -12.37 -9.71 -2.54
N ILE A 66 -13.03 -10.53 -1.71
CA ILE A 66 -12.38 -11.42 -0.73
C ILE A 66 -11.56 -12.50 -1.44
N ALA A 67 -12.05 -13.09 -2.54
CA ALA A 67 -11.28 -14.04 -3.33
C ALA A 67 -10.01 -13.41 -3.91
N SER A 68 -10.08 -12.17 -4.40
CA SER A 68 -8.93 -11.43 -4.93
C SER A 68 -7.87 -11.18 -3.85
N LEU A 69 -8.30 -10.78 -2.65
CA LEU A 69 -7.41 -10.69 -1.50
C LEU A 69 -6.80 -12.06 -1.15
N GLY A 70 -7.60 -13.12 -1.14
CA GLY A 70 -7.14 -14.49 -0.92
C GLY A 70 -6.07 -14.92 -1.92
N SER A 71 -6.21 -14.55 -3.20
CA SER A 71 -5.19 -14.82 -4.22
C SER A 71 -3.89 -14.08 -3.97
N LEU A 72 -3.94 -12.80 -3.55
CA LEU A 72 -2.73 -12.06 -3.16
C LEU A 72 -2.03 -12.72 -1.96
N ARG A 73 -2.80 -13.12 -0.95
CA ARG A 73 -2.31 -13.80 0.25
C ARG A 73 -1.70 -15.18 -0.01
N ALA A 74 -2.10 -15.82 -1.10
CA ALA A 74 -1.61 -17.15 -1.49
C ALA A 74 -0.35 -17.09 -2.37
N ASP A 75 0.07 -15.92 -2.85
CA ASP A 75 1.34 -15.77 -3.56
C ASP A 75 2.50 -16.15 -2.63
N THR A 76 3.42 -16.98 -3.11
CA THR A 76 4.59 -17.44 -2.35
C THR A 76 5.52 -16.31 -1.87
N ARG A 77 5.42 -15.14 -2.49
CA ARG A 77 6.18 -13.93 -2.15
C ARG A 77 5.45 -13.04 -1.13
N ALA A 78 4.18 -13.35 -0.84
CA ALA A 78 3.35 -12.55 0.05
C ALA A 78 3.63 -12.86 1.53
N GLU A 79 3.63 -11.81 2.34
CA GLU A 79 3.72 -11.88 3.79
C GLU A 79 2.59 -11.08 4.44
N PHE A 80 2.17 -11.46 5.65
CA PHE A 80 1.25 -10.64 6.46
C PHE A 80 2.04 -9.89 7.51
N ILE A 81 1.92 -8.57 7.52
CA ILE A 81 2.50 -7.75 8.57
C ILE A 81 1.35 -7.27 9.47
N PRO A 82 1.29 -7.70 10.75
CA PRO A 82 0.31 -7.20 11.68
C PRO A 82 0.54 -5.70 11.90
N ASP A 83 -0.55 -4.94 12.06
CA ASP A 83 -0.45 -3.52 12.39
C ASP A 83 -0.26 -3.36 13.89
N ASP A 84 1.00 -3.33 14.32
CA ASP A 84 1.45 -3.15 15.69
C ASP A 84 2.06 -1.75 15.92
N SER A 85 1.85 -0.83 14.97
CA SER A 85 2.41 0.50 14.97
C SER A 85 1.47 1.53 15.61
N SER A 86 2.03 2.62 16.15
CA SER A 86 1.27 3.72 16.73
C SER A 86 1.88 5.05 16.31
N LEU A 87 1.03 6.00 15.90
CA LEU A 87 1.48 7.38 15.64
C LEU A 87 1.78 8.17 16.93
N ALA A 88 1.32 7.69 18.09
CA ALA A 88 1.71 8.27 19.38
C ALA A 88 3.16 7.92 19.79
N GLU A 89 3.70 6.85 19.20
CA GLU A 89 5.06 6.35 19.41
C GLU A 89 5.72 6.07 18.05
N ALA A 90 5.70 7.08 17.19
CA ALA A 90 6.14 6.97 15.80
C ALA A 90 7.64 6.67 15.69
N ALA A 91 7.97 5.80 14.74
CA ALA A 91 9.33 5.47 14.30
C ALA A 91 9.85 6.40 13.19
N ILE A 92 9.01 7.35 12.74
CA ILE A 92 9.30 8.36 11.72
C ILE A 92 9.03 9.76 12.28
N ASP A 93 9.59 10.79 11.65
CA ASP A 93 9.23 12.17 11.97
C ASP A 93 7.87 12.54 11.36
N LEU A 94 6.95 12.99 12.22
CA LEU A 94 5.61 13.42 11.84
C LEU A 94 5.51 14.90 11.47
N VAL A 95 6.64 15.57 11.19
CA VAL A 95 6.71 16.99 10.81
C VAL A 95 5.75 17.38 9.68
N GLY A 96 5.50 16.48 8.72
CA GLY A 96 4.56 16.73 7.62
C GLY A 96 3.10 16.35 7.89
N LEU A 97 2.75 15.90 9.10
CA LEU A 97 1.36 15.66 9.52
C LEU A 97 0.64 17.00 9.72
N ALA A 98 0.28 17.65 8.62
CA ALA A 98 -0.38 18.96 8.62
C ALA A 98 -1.92 18.88 8.59
N GLY A 99 -2.49 17.70 8.35
CA GLY A 99 -3.94 17.51 8.25
C GLY A 99 -4.38 16.06 8.21
N HIS A 100 -5.70 15.87 8.17
CA HIS A 100 -6.31 14.54 8.24
C HIS A 100 -6.04 13.65 7.02
N LYS A 101 -5.61 14.22 5.89
CA LYS A 101 -5.37 13.47 4.64
C LYS A 101 -4.08 12.65 4.70
N GLN A 102 -3.09 13.09 5.47
CA GLN A 102 -1.80 12.41 5.58
C GLN A 102 -1.79 11.27 6.61
N VAL A 103 -2.82 11.14 7.45
CA VAL A 103 -2.80 10.25 8.63
C VAL A 103 -2.55 8.79 8.23
N THR A 104 -3.29 8.27 7.26
CA THR A 104 -3.15 6.88 6.83
C THR A 104 -1.83 6.63 6.11
N ASP A 105 -1.40 7.56 5.26
CA ASP A 105 -0.13 7.44 4.53
C ASP A 105 1.05 7.41 5.52
N LEU A 106 1.08 8.35 6.47
CA LEU A 106 2.10 8.40 7.51
C LEU A 106 2.04 7.18 8.44
N HIS A 107 0.86 6.65 8.72
CA HIS A 107 0.70 5.41 9.48
C HIS A 107 1.33 4.22 8.74
N LEU A 108 1.11 4.10 7.43
CA LEU A 108 1.74 3.06 6.61
C LEU A 108 3.26 3.21 6.54
N VAL A 109 3.77 4.44 6.39
CA VAL A 109 5.22 4.70 6.42
C VAL A 109 5.81 4.36 7.79
N ASN A 110 5.11 4.69 8.87
CA ASN A 110 5.49 4.35 10.24
C ASN A 110 5.54 2.82 10.46
N LEU A 111 4.57 2.08 9.92
CA LEU A 111 4.55 0.63 9.99
C LEU A 111 5.74 0.01 9.27
N VAL A 112 6.02 0.41 8.02
CA VAL A 112 7.17 -0.15 7.28
C VAL A 112 8.50 0.25 7.92
N ALA A 113 8.59 1.41 8.57
CA ALA A 113 9.77 1.82 9.32
C ALA A 113 10.10 0.86 10.47
N ARG A 114 9.06 0.38 11.19
CA ARG A 114 9.22 -0.58 12.29
C ARG A 114 9.62 -1.99 11.83
N HIS A 115 9.17 -2.40 10.65
CA HIS A 115 9.37 -3.75 10.12
C HIS A 115 10.44 -3.80 9.01
N SER A 116 11.31 -2.80 8.90
CA SER A 116 12.38 -2.74 7.88
C SER A 116 11.89 -2.91 6.43
N GLY A 117 10.66 -2.46 6.16
CA GLY A 117 10.03 -2.49 4.84
C GLY A 117 10.11 -1.15 4.11
N VAL A 118 9.49 -1.11 2.92
CA VAL A 118 9.28 0.11 2.13
C VAL A 118 7.84 0.14 1.65
N LEU A 119 7.18 1.30 1.75
CA LEU A 119 5.84 1.53 1.21
C LEU A 119 5.94 1.76 -0.30
N VAL A 120 5.18 1.03 -1.08
CA VAL A 120 5.06 1.22 -2.54
C VAL A 120 3.76 1.95 -2.81
N THR A 121 3.80 3.09 -3.50
CA THR A 121 2.60 3.90 -3.76
C THR A 121 2.65 4.56 -5.13
N LEU A 122 1.46 4.86 -5.67
CA LEU A 122 1.28 5.71 -6.85
C LEU A 122 1.18 7.20 -6.48
N ASP A 123 1.05 7.57 -5.20
CA ASP A 123 0.93 8.96 -4.79
C ASP A 123 2.30 9.66 -4.66
N ARG A 124 2.63 10.47 -5.67
CA ARG A 124 3.85 11.29 -5.69
C ARG A 124 3.88 12.35 -4.58
N LYS A 125 2.74 12.70 -3.99
CA LYS A 125 2.62 13.73 -2.95
C LYS A 125 3.07 13.26 -1.57
N ILE A 126 3.35 11.96 -1.40
CA ILE A 126 3.84 11.44 -0.12
C ILE A 126 5.27 11.91 0.20
N ARG A 127 6.13 12.07 -0.82
CA ARG A 127 7.54 12.44 -0.57
C ARG A 127 7.69 13.80 0.11
N PRO A 128 7.02 14.88 -0.35
CA PRO A 128 7.07 16.17 0.33
C PRO A 128 6.47 16.20 1.74
N VAL A 129 5.68 15.19 2.11
CA VAL A 129 5.09 15.05 3.45
C VAL A 129 6.08 14.42 4.44
N LEU A 130 7.13 13.74 3.96
CA LEU A 130 8.08 13.05 4.81
C LEU A 130 9.33 13.89 5.09
N ALA A 131 9.89 13.73 6.29
CA ALA A 131 11.23 14.20 6.59
C ALA A 131 12.25 13.59 5.61
N PRO A 132 13.35 14.31 5.28
CA PRO A 132 14.33 13.83 4.31
C PRO A 132 14.86 12.40 4.59
N GLU A 133 15.11 12.05 5.85
CA GLU A 133 15.57 10.71 6.26
C GLU A 133 14.54 9.60 6.01
N ASP A 134 13.25 9.93 6.03
CA ASP A 134 12.15 8.97 5.92
C ASP A 134 11.70 8.76 4.47
N GLN A 135 12.11 9.61 3.53
CA GLN A 135 11.79 9.45 2.11
C GLN A 135 12.34 8.16 1.49
N ARG A 136 13.35 7.53 2.13
CA ARG A 136 13.88 6.21 1.75
C ARG A 136 12.89 5.07 2.03
N LEU A 137 11.92 5.29 2.91
CA LEU A 137 10.89 4.31 3.28
C LEU A 137 9.78 4.21 2.23
N VAL A 138 9.87 5.00 1.15
CA VAL A 138 8.84 5.02 0.11
C VAL A 138 9.43 4.84 -1.29
N HIS A 139 8.86 3.87 -2.00
CA HIS A 139 9.06 3.62 -3.41
C HIS A 139 7.82 4.14 -4.16
N VAL A 140 7.99 5.21 -4.93
CA VAL A 140 6.91 5.78 -5.74
C VAL A 140 7.05 5.24 -7.15
N LEU A 141 6.01 4.56 -7.65
CA LEU A 141 5.99 4.04 -9.02
C LEU A 141 5.80 5.22 -9.98
N ILE A 142 6.67 5.35 -10.99
CA ILE A 142 6.71 6.51 -11.90
C ILE A 142 6.74 6.15 -13.37
#